data_AF-A0ABD5WG12-F1
#
_entry.id   AF-A0ABD5WG12-F1
#
_cell.length_a   1.000
_cell.length_b   1.000
_cell.length_c   1.000
_cell.angle_alpha   90.00
_cell.angle_beta   90.00
_cell.angle_gamma   90.00
#
_symmetry.space_group_name_H-M   'P 1'
#
loop_
_entity.id
_entity.type
_entity.pdbx_description
1 polymer ?
#
loop_
_entity_poly.entity_id
_entity_poly.type
_entity_poly.pdbx_seq_one_letter_code
_entity_poly.pdbx_strand_id
1 'polypeptide(L)' 'METQLRVYLAGTIAAVAAFLFVSLAFSGQFNFVHGGVFIVFFIVVMVVFTNFIEWAESLESN' A
#
# COMPACT_ATOMS: atom_id res chain seq x y z
N MET A 1 17.80 -3.78 -1.83
CA MET A 1 17.12 -3.21 -0.64
C MET A 1 16.75 -1.74 -0.82
N GLU A 2 17.67 -0.82 -1.16
CA GLU A 2 17.35 0.62 -1.23
C GLU A 2 16.30 0.99 -2.30
N THR A 3 16.37 0.38 -3.49
CA THR A 3 15.38 0.61 -4.57
C THR A 3 13.99 0.08 -4.22
N GLN A 4 13.90 -1.12 -3.62
CA GLN A 4 12.62 -1.70 -3.17
C GLN A 4 11.99 -0.85 -2.08
N LEU A 5 12.78 -0.44 -1.07
CA LEU A 5 12.31 0.45 0.00
C LEU A 5 11.76 1.78 -0.54
N ARG A 6 12.44 2.38 -1.53
CA ARG A 6 11.95 3.58 -2.23
C ARG A 6 10.62 3.34 -2.93
N VAL A 7 10.45 2.20 -3.61
CA VAL A 7 9.18 1.85 -4.29
C VAL A 7 8.05 1.66 -3.27
N TYR A 8 8.29 0.98 -2.15
CA TYR A 8 7.29 0.85 -1.09
C TYR A 8 6.88 2.19 -0.49
N LEU A 9 7.85 3.07 -0.21
CA LEU A 9 7.59 4.42 0.29
C LEU A 9 6.80 5.26 -0.72
N ALA A 10 7.22 5.26 -1.99
CA ALA A 10 6.52 5.98 -3.05
C ALA A 10 5.09 5.46 -3.24
N GLY A 11 4.91 4.14 -3.26
CA GLY A 11 3.59 3.50 -3.36
C GLY A 11 2.69 3.81 -2.16
N THR A 12 3.26 3.83 -0.95
CA THR A 12 2.52 4.20 0.26
C THR A 12 2.08 5.66 0.21
N ILE A 13 2.97 6.59 -0.17
CA ILE A 13 2.63 8.02 -0.33
C ILE A 13 1.53 8.21 -1.36
N ALA A 14 1.64 7.54 -2.52
CA ALA A 14 0.63 7.61 -3.57
C ALA A 14 -0.73 7.08 -3.09
N ALA A 15 -0.74 5.94 -2.39
CA ALA A 15 -1.96 5.34 -1.84
C ALA A 15 -2.63 6.25 -0.79
N VAL A 16 -1.85 6.85 0.11
CA VAL A 16 -2.37 7.80 1.11
C VAL A 16 -2.93 9.05 0.45
N ALA A 17 -2.23 9.62 -0.53
CA ALA A 17 -2.72 10.78 -1.27
C ALA A 17 -4.04 10.48 -2.00
N ALA A 18 -4.15 9.31 -2.63
CA ALA A 18 -5.39 8.87 -3.27
C ALA A 18 -6.53 8.71 -2.26
N PHE A 19 -6.27 8.08 -1.11
CA PHE A 19 -7.29 7.90 -0.06
C PHE A 19 -7.79 9.24 0.49
N LEU A 20 -6.88 10.19 0.76
CA LEU A 20 -7.22 11.54 1.19
C LEU A 20 -8.11 12.22 0.14
N PHE A 21 -7.67 12.23 -1.12
CA PHE A 21 -8.38 12.90 -2.20
C PHE A 21 -9.78 12.32 -2.40
N VAL A 22 -9.93 10.99 -2.46
CA VAL A 22 -11.22 10.31 -2.63
C VAL A 22 -12.13 10.58 -1.43
N SER A 23 -11.61 10.50 -0.20
CA SER A 23 -12.41 10.76 1.01
C SER A 23 -12.97 12.19 1.00
N LEU A 24 -12.13 13.18 0.72
CA LEU A 24 -12.54 14.58 0.64
C LEU A 24 -13.49 14.83 -0.54
N ALA A 25 -13.23 14.25 -1.71
CA ALA A 25 -14.03 14.47 -2.91
C ALA A 25 -15.47 13.95 -2.76
N PHE A 26 -15.67 12.79 -2.13
CA PHE A 26 -16.98 12.16 -2.04
C PHE A 26 -17.73 12.44 -0.74
N SER A 27 -17.02 12.66 0.38
CA SER A 27 -17.66 12.88 1.68
C SER A 27 -17.50 14.30 2.24
N GLY A 28 -16.62 15.11 1.66
CA GLY A 28 -16.29 16.45 2.19
C GLY A 28 -15.60 16.43 3.56
N GLN A 29 -15.32 15.25 4.11
CA GLN A 29 -14.76 15.06 5.44
C GLN A 29 -13.64 14.02 5.39
N PHE A 30 -12.68 14.15 6.30
CA PHE A 30 -11.65 13.14 6.49
C PHE A 30 -11.72 12.57 7.90
N ASN A 31 -11.84 11.25 8.00
CA ASN A 31 -11.80 10.53 9.27
C ASN A 31 -10.40 9.93 9.48
N PHE A 32 -9.69 10.41 10.49
CA PHE A 32 -8.34 9.97 10.82
C PHE A 32 -8.25 8.49 11.19
N VAL A 33 -9.29 7.92 11.82
CA VAL A 33 -9.34 6.48 12.15
C VAL A 33 -9.41 5.66 10.87
N HIS A 34 -10.28 6.05 9.93
CA HIS A 34 -10.38 5.36 8.63
C HIS A 34 -9.06 5.45 7.85
N GLY A 35 -8.41 6.62 7.85
CA GLY A 35 -7.09 6.79 7.23
C GLY A 35 -6.01 5.93 7.88
N GLY A 36 -5.97 5.85 9.21
CA GLY A 36 -5.05 4.98 9.93
C GLY A 36 -5.24 3.51 9.60
N VAL A 37 -6.49 3.03 9.62
CA VAL A 37 -6.84 1.65 9.24
C VAL A 37 -6.44 1.38 7.79
N PHE A 38 -6.70 2.31 6.87
CA PHE A 38 -6.30 2.20 5.47
C PHE A 38 -4.78 2.07 5.32
N ILE A 39 -3.98 2.91 6.00
CA ILE A 39 -2.51 2.84 5.93
C ILE A 39 -2.01 1.49 6.41
N VAL A 40 -2.47 1.03 7.58
CA VAL A 40 -2.06 -0.27 8.14
C VAL A 40 -2.44 -1.41 7.20
N PHE A 41 -3.68 -1.42 6.72
CA PHE A 41 -4.16 -2.42 5.77
C PHE A 41 -3.34 -2.43 4.48
N PHE A 42 -3.07 -1.26 3.90
CA PHE A 42 -2.30 -1.13 2.67
C PHE A 42 -0.87 -1.68 2.82
N ILE A 43 -0.18 -1.34 3.92
CA ILE A 43 1.16 -1.87 4.20
C ILE A 43 1.14 -3.39 4.31
N VAL A 44 0.16 -3.96 5.03
CA VAL A 44 0.00 -5.41 5.15
C VAL A 44 -0.20 -6.06 3.78
N VAL A 45 -1.08 -5.52 2.95
CA VAL A 45 -1.32 -6.02 1.58
C VAL A 45 -0.04 -5.96 0.74
N MET A 46 0.72 -4.87 0.80
CA MET A 46 1.99 -4.75 0.05
C MET A 46 3.02 -5.81 0.48
N VAL A 47 3.15 -6.08 1.77
CA VAL A 47 4.05 -7.12 2.29
C VAL A 47 3.60 -8.50 1.82
N VAL A 48 2.31 -8.82 1.97
CA VAL A 48 1.76 -10.10 1.51
C VAL A 48 1.94 -10.28 0.00
N PHE A 49 1.67 -9.24 -0.78
CA PHE A 49 1.83 -9.27 -2.23
C PHE A 49 3.29 -9.53 -2.63
N THR A 50 4.23 -8.90 -1.94
CA THR A 50 5.67 -9.11 -2.19
C THR A 50 6.06 -10.56 -1.93
N ASN A 51 5.69 -11.10 -0.77
CA ASN A 51 5.96 -12.50 -0.43
C ASN A 51 5.30 -13.45 -1.42
N PHE A 52 4.12 -13.11 -1.94
CA PHE A 52 3.43 -13.89 -2.96
C PHE A 52 4.19 -13.90 -4.29
N ILE A 53 4.72 -12.75 -4.73
CA ILE A 53 5.54 -12.69 -5.96
C ILE A 53 6.81 -13.52 -5.79
N GLU A 54 7.53 -13.39 -4.67
CA GLU A 54 8.74 -14.18 -4.40
C GLU A 54 8.43 -15.69 -4.40
N TRP A 55 7.29 -16.08 -3.80
CA TRP A 55 6.82 -17.46 -3.83
C TRP A 55 6.51 -17.92 -5.26
N ALA A 56 5.81 -17.11 -6.07
CA ALA A 56 5.48 -17.45 -7.45
C ALA A 56 6.74 -17.62 -8.32
N GLU A 57 7.72 -16.74 -8.19
CA GLU A 57 9.01 -16.83 -8.89
C GLU A 57 9.80 -18.09 -8.48
N SER A 58 9.65 -18.56 -7.23
CA SER A 58 10.27 -19.80 -6.75
C SER A 58 9.69 -21.08 -7.39
N LEU A 59 8.46 -21.00 -7.92
CA LEU A 59 7.82 -22.13 -8.61
C LEU A 59 8.25 -22.24 -10.07
N GLU A 60 8.59 -21.12 -10.73
CA GLU A 60 9.12 -21.14 -12.10
C GLU A 60 10.59 -21.52 -12.17
N SER A 61 11.34 -21.37 -11.06
CA SER A 61 12.77 -21.68 -10.99
C SER A 61 13.12 -23.10 -10.50
N ASN A 62 12.12 -23.90 -10.11
CA ASN A 62 12.25 -25.32 -9.77
C ASN A 62 11.65 -26.23 -10.86
#